data_AF-A0A925UPT5-F1
#
_entry.id   AF-A0A925UPT5-F1
#
_cell.length_a   1.000
_cell.length_b   1.000
_cell.length_c   1.000
_cell.angle_alpha   90.00
_cell.angle_beta   90.00
_cell.angle_gamma   90.00
#
_symmetry.space_group_name_H-M   'P 1'
#
loop_
_entity.id
_entity.type
_entity.pdbx_description
1 polymer ?
#
loop_
_entity_poly.entity_id
_entity_poly.type
_entity_poly.pdbx_seq_one_letter_code
_entity_poly.pdbx_strand_id
1 'polypeptide(L)' 'MKFSLKDFALANVSTATETISYARFNNNVLGSDVEAVSTSAARSTGSAFRYDSTAKQYIFNLSTKTLTAGTYKLTITLND' A
#
# COMPACT_ATOMS: atom_id res chain seq x y z
N MET A 1 -0.96 -6.74 1.94
CA MET A 1 -2.10 -6.15 1.19
C MET A 1 -1.98 -6.53 -0.27
N LYS A 2 -3.11 -6.75 -0.95
CA LYS A 2 -3.14 -6.98 -2.41
C LYS A 2 -4.33 -6.29 -3.07
N PHE A 3 -4.16 -5.78 -4.28
CA PHE A 3 -5.25 -5.24 -5.12
C PHE A 3 -4.90 -5.37 -6.61
N SER A 4 -5.91 -5.22 -7.48
CA SER A 4 -5.72 -5.13 -8.94
C SER A 4 -6.25 -3.78 -9.43
N LEU A 5 -5.58 -3.19 -10.41
CA LEU A 5 -6.01 -1.96 -11.07
C LEU A 5 -6.44 -2.28 -12.50
N LYS A 6 -7.61 -1.78 -12.91
CA LYS A 6 -8.14 -1.92 -14.26
C LYS A 6 -8.53 -0.56 -14.83
N ASP A 7 -8.34 -0.40 -16.13
CA ASP A 7 -8.80 0.77 -16.87
C ASP A 7 -10.30 0.66 -17.23
N PHE A 8 -10.80 1.66 -17.97
CA PHE A 8 -12.20 1.70 -18.42
C PHE A 8 -12.55 0.55 -19.38
N ALA A 9 -11.57 -0.05 -20.05
CA ALA A 9 -11.71 -1.18 -20.97
C ALA A 9 -11.53 -2.54 -20.25
N LEU A 10 -11.42 -2.54 -18.93
CA LEU A 10 -11.18 -3.71 -18.07
C LEU A 10 -9.80 -4.37 -18.28
N ALA A 11 -8.85 -3.70 -18.95
CA ALA A 11 -7.47 -4.15 -19.07
C ALA A 11 -6.72 -3.88 -17.75
N ASN A 12 -5.76 -4.74 -17.40
CA ASN A 12 -4.99 -4.59 -16.17
C ASN A 12 -3.90 -3.52 -16.36
N VAL A 13 -3.87 -2.55 -15.45
CA VAL A 13 -2.83 -1.52 -15.40
C VAL A 13 -1.69 -2.01 -14.52
N SER A 14 -0.47 -1.97 -15.07
CA SER A 14 0.76 -2.38 -14.37
C SER A 14 1.80 -1.27 -14.26
N THR A 15 1.43 -0.06 -14.69
CA THR A 15 2.32 1.10 -14.87
C THR A 15 2.06 2.21 -13.86
N ALA A 16 1.01 2.07 -13.05
CA ALA A 16 0.73 3.04 -12.01
C ALA A 16 1.92 3.14 -11.04
N THR A 17 2.07 4.33 -10.47
CA THR A 17 2.98 4.63 -9.37
C THR A 17 2.17 4.65 -8.08
N GLU A 18 2.47 3.73 -7.18
CA GLU A 18 1.72 3.55 -5.94
C GLU A 18 2.53 3.90 -4.70
N THR A 19 1.90 4.61 -3.79
CA THR A 19 2.44 4.88 -2.44
C THR A 19 1.42 4.50 -1.39
N ILE A 20 1.89 4.06 -0.23
CA ILE A 20 1.05 3.71 0.92
C ILE A 20 1.48 4.44 2.19
N SER A 21 0.51 5.00 2.89
CA SER A 21 0.64 5.52 4.26
C SER A 21 -0.30 4.79 5.22
N TYR A 22 -0.05 4.94 6.52
CA TYR A 22 -0.97 4.54 7.56
C TYR A 22 -1.07 5.59 8.66
N ALA A 23 -2.23 5.66 9.31
CA ALA A 23 -2.46 6.47 10.49
C ALA A 23 -3.19 5.64 11.55
N ARG A 24 -2.77 5.73 12.81
CA ARG A 24 -3.40 5.02 13.94
C ARG A 24 -4.60 5.81 14.45
N PHE A 25 -5.69 5.12 14.79
CA PHE A 25 -6.76 5.71 15.58
C PHE A 25 -6.40 5.70 17.07
N ASN A 26 -6.63 6.81 17.76
CA ASN A 26 -6.51 6.93 19.21
C ASN A 26 -7.81 7.54 19.75
N ASN A 27 -8.55 6.81 20.59
CA ASN A 27 -9.89 7.21 21.06
C ASN A 27 -10.83 7.71 19.95
N ASN A 28 -10.91 6.97 18.84
CA ASN A 28 -11.69 7.29 17.63
C ASN A 28 -11.23 8.54 16.86
N VAL A 29 -10.13 9.18 17.25
CA VAL A 29 -9.49 10.27 16.51
C VAL A 29 -8.38 9.70 15.64
N LEU A 30 -8.37 10.05 14.35
CA LEU A 30 -7.32 9.65 13.43
C LEU A 30 -6.04 10.48 13.68
N GLY A 31 -4.91 9.81 13.90
CA GLY A 31 -3.61 10.45 14.01
C GLY A 31 -3.05 10.92 12.65
N SER A 32 -1.80 11.38 12.65
CA SER A 32 -1.11 11.78 11.42
C SER A 32 -0.72 10.57 10.55
N ASP A 33 -0.70 10.79 9.24
CA ASP A 33 -0.20 9.82 8.27
C ASP A 33 1.32 9.61 8.41
N VAL A 34 1.72 8.34 8.41
CA VAL A 34 3.11 7.89 8.42
C VAL A 34 3.33 7.04 7.18
N GLU A 35 4.44 7.27 6.47
CA GLU A 35 4.82 6.47 5.30
C GLU A 35 5.02 4.99 5.70
N ALA A 36 4.40 4.08 4.95
CA ALA A 36 4.49 2.65 5.24
C ALA A 36 5.83 2.09 4.78
N VAL A 37 6.46 1.28 5.64
CA VAL A 37 7.72 0.59 5.33
C VAL A 37 7.44 -0.87 4.95
N SER A 38 7.90 -1.25 3.76
CA SER A 38 7.82 -2.61 3.22
C SER A 38 8.83 -3.53 3.90
N THR A 39 8.44 -4.80 4.07
CA THR A 39 9.31 -5.90 4.53
C THR A 39 9.92 -6.71 3.40
N SER A 40 9.47 -6.51 2.15
CA SER A 40 10.05 -7.13 0.96
C SER A 40 10.73 -6.09 0.10
N ALA A 41 11.59 -6.53 -0.83
CA ALA A 41 12.33 -5.72 -1.80
C ALA A 41 11.42 -4.84 -2.68
N ALA A 42 10.82 -3.81 -2.07
CA ALA A 42 10.18 -2.71 -2.74
C ALA A 42 11.25 -2.03 -3.60
N ARG A 43 10.89 -1.69 -4.82
CA ARG A 43 11.83 -1.07 -5.77
C ARG A 43 12.20 0.31 -5.21
N SER A 44 13.47 0.48 -4.85
CA SER A 44 14.18 1.72 -4.48
C SER A 44 13.67 2.58 -3.29
N THR A 45 12.40 2.51 -2.88
CA THR A 45 11.88 3.22 -1.69
C THR A 45 10.88 2.34 -0.93
N GLY A 46 10.85 2.47 0.39
CA GLY A 46 10.14 1.55 1.30
C GLY A 46 8.63 1.43 1.11
N SER A 47 8.01 2.21 0.24
CA SER A 47 6.55 2.34 0.11
C SER A 47 5.99 1.91 -1.25
N ALA A 48 6.85 1.44 -2.16
CA ALA A 48 6.44 0.97 -3.47
C ALA A 48 5.86 -0.46 -3.42
N PHE A 49 4.76 -0.69 -4.15
CA PHE A 49 4.18 -2.01 -4.32
C PHE A 49 5.02 -2.86 -5.29
N ARG A 50 4.96 -4.18 -5.13
CA ARG A 50 5.45 -5.13 -6.13
C ARG A 50 4.28 -5.57 -7.01
N TYR A 51 4.41 -5.45 -8.32
CA TYR A 51 3.44 -6.02 -9.26
C TYR A 51 3.75 -7.50 -9.57
N ASP A 52 2.74 -8.36 -9.44
CA ASP A 52 2.73 -9.76 -9.87
C ASP A 52 2.02 -9.86 -11.22
N SER A 53 2.78 -10.12 -12.27
CA SER A 53 2.29 -10.17 -13.65
C SER A 53 1.50 -11.45 -13.97
N THR A 54 1.64 -12.51 -13.18
CA THR A 54 0.87 -13.76 -13.33
C THR A 54 -0.52 -13.58 -12.70
N ALA A 55 -0.57 -13.04 -11.48
CA ALA A 55 -1.81 -12.81 -10.75
C ALA A 55 -2.50 -11.49 -11.10
N LYS A 56 -1.84 -10.60 -11.87
CA LYS A 56 -2.29 -9.24 -12.24
C LYS A 56 -2.64 -8.39 -11.02
N GLN A 57 -1.74 -8.37 -10.04
CA GLN A 57 -1.98 -7.77 -8.73
C GLN A 57 -0.77 -6.99 -8.21
N TYR A 58 -1.04 -5.88 -7.54
CA TYR A 58 -0.09 -5.17 -6.71
C TYR A 58 -0.08 -5.76 -5.31
N ILE A 59 1.12 -5.98 -4.77
CA ILE A 59 1.35 -6.63 -3.49
C ILE A 59 2.27 -5.74 -2.64
N PHE A 60 1.82 -5.43 -1.43
CA PHE A 60 2.64 -4.74 -0.42
C PHE A 60 2.66 -5.52 0.88
N ASN A 61 3.88 -5.83 1.35
CA ASN A 61 4.10 -6.53 2.60
C ASN A 61 4.46 -5.51 3.69
N LEU A 62 3.45 -4.95 4.34
CA LEU A 62 3.61 -3.97 5.41
C LEU A 62 4.37 -4.57 6.60
N SER A 63 5.42 -3.87 7.06
CA SER A 63 6.07 -4.17 8.34
C SER A 63 5.21 -3.70 9.50
N THR A 64 4.87 -4.61 10.41
CA THR A 64 4.13 -4.29 11.64
C THR A 64 5.01 -4.34 12.89
N LYS A 65 6.32 -4.61 12.76
CA LYS A 65 7.23 -4.85 13.89
C LYS A 65 7.28 -3.70 14.90
N THR A 66 7.16 -2.46 14.42
CA THR A 66 7.19 -1.24 15.25
C THR A 66 5.79 -0.74 15.62
N LEU A 67 4.73 -1.39 15.13
CA LEU A 67 3.35 -0.99 15.36
C LEU A 67 2.81 -1.66 16.61
N THR A 68 2.19 -0.88 17.49
CA THR A 68 1.42 -1.42 18.62
C THR A 68 0.04 -1.86 18.18
N ALA A 69 -0.57 -2.80 18.90
CA ALA A 69 -1.96 -3.23 18.65
C ALA A 69 -2.95 -2.04 18.65
N GLY A 70 -3.92 -2.08 17.76
CA GLY A 70 -4.96 -1.06 17.61
C GLY A 70 -5.51 -0.98 16.19
N THR A 71 -6.36 0.01 15.96
CA THR A 71 -6.99 0.25 14.65
C THR A 71 -6.18 1.26 13.86
N TYR A 72 -5.97 0.97 12.57
CA TYR A 72 -5.23 1.83 11.64
C TYR A 72 -6.06 2.06 10.38
N LYS A 73 -5.98 3.28 9.84
CA LYS A 73 -6.38 3.59 8.48
C LYS A 73 -5.17 3.38 7.58
N LEU A 74 -5.34 2.64 6.49
CA LEU A 74 -4.35 2.52 5.43
C LEU A 74 -4.83 3.36 4.25
N THR A 75 -3.95 4.18 3.68
CA THR A 75 -4.26 4.99 2.51
C THR A 75 -3.31 4.59 1.38
N ILE A 76 -3.87 4.18 0.24
CA ILE A 76 -3.11 3.93 -0.99
C ILE A 76 -3.41 5.07 -1.95
N THR A 77 -2.36 5.69 -2.47
CA THR A 77 -2.49 6.66 -3.57
C THR A 77 -1.95 6.00 -4.83
N LEU A 78 -2.76 6.05 -5.89
CA LEU A 78 -2.43 5.54 -7.21
C LEU A 78 -2.33 6.74 -8.16
N ASN A 79 -1.22 6.86 -8.87
CA ASN A 79 -1.06 7.80 -9.98
C ASN A 79 -0.71 6.99 -11.23
N ASP A 80 -1.50 7.09 -12.29
CA ASP A 80 -1.25 6.46 -13.59
C ASP A 80 -0.96 7.56 -14.63
#